data_AF-A0AAE6IKC4-F1
#
_entry.id   AF-A0AAE6IKC4-F1
#
_cell.length_a   1.000
_cell.length_b   1.000
_cell.length_c   1.000
_cell.angle_alpha   90.00
_cell.angle_beta   90.00
_cell.angle_gamma   90.00
#
_symmetry.space_group_name_H-M   'P 1'
#
loop_
_entity.id
_entity.type
_entity.pdbx_description
1 polymer ?
#
loop_
_entity_poly.entity_id
_entity_poly.type
_entity_poly.pdbx_seq_one_letter_code
_entity_poly.pdbx_strand_id
1 'polypeptide(L)'
;MRIKDVIGENNELQKQLNKDNAAYYDQVITRGRLQYLWKSEEVVEPLLLDILKDILDAQRDGYSVEEVFGDPNVLLQKTMAEIPNMKFWQTLKYYWFVPVIYFAMMLSSFVMDIFSKHYFNGGAFLLSLVGGMITLSVLYCYREKLLNFVLLNNKKTHLCFYLSIIIYILILVGLFYVLPDFWVIRF
;
A
#
# COMPACT_ATOMS: atom_id res chain seq x y z
N MET A 1 -1.51 18.61 -17.82
CA MET A 1 -2.86 18.01 -17.90
C MET A 1 -3.37 17.78 -16.48
N ARG A 2 -4.66 17.97 -16.16
CA ARG A 2 -5.14 17.59 -14.82
C ARG A 2 -5.31 16.08 -14.77
N ILE A 3 -4.97 15.46 -13.65
CA ILE A 3 -5.03 14.00 -13.50
C ILE A 3 -6.43 13.43 -13.81
N LYS A 4 -7.48 14.17 -13.42
CA LYS A 4 -8.87 13.82 -13.72
C LYS A 4 -9.16 13.76 -15.22
N ASP A 5 -8.53 14.62 -16.01
CA ASP A 5 -8.70 14.64 -17.46
C ASP A 5 -8.06 13.39 -18.08
N VAL A 6 -6.88 12.99 -17.59
CA VAL A 6 -6.17 11.77 -18.04
C VAL A 6 -7.00 10.52 -17.74
N ILE A 7 -7.54 10.41 -16.52
CA ILE A 7 -8.42 9.30 -16.11
C ILE A 7 -9.70 9.29 -16.95
N GLY A 8 -10.28 10.47 -17.19
CA GLY A 8 -11.47 10.62 -18.01
C GLY A 8 -11.24 10.14 -19.44
N GLU A 9 -10.14 10.58 -20.06
CA GLU A 9 -9.73 10.15 -21.41
C GLU A 9 -9.51 8.64 -21.46
N ASN A 10 -8.81 8.08 -20.47
CA ASN A 10 -8.57 6.64 -20.36
C ASN A 10 -9.89 5.85 -20.35
N ASN A 11 -10.84 6.26 -19.51
CA ASN A 11 -12.15 5.59 -19.41
C ASN A 11 -12.96 5.67 -20.71
N GLU A 12 -12.86 6.76 -21.47
CA GLU A 12 -13.54 6.88 -22.77
C GLU A 12 -12.88 6.03 -23.85
N LEU A 13 -11.54 5.98 -23.89
CA LEU A 13 -10.79 5.17 -24.84
C LEU A 13 -10.95 3.66 -24.59
N GLN A 14 -11.05 3.23 -23.33
CA GLN A 14 -11.30 1.82 -22.99
C GLN A 14 -12.55 1.25 -23.66
N LYS A 15 -13.60 2.07 -23.85
CA LYS A 15 -14.85 1.65 -24.49
C LYS A 15 -14.67 1.27 -25.97
N GLN A 16 -13.55 1.67 -26.57
CA GLN A 16 -13.23 1.42 -27.98
C GLN A 16 -12.44 0.12 -28.18
N LEU A 17 -12.00 -0.52 -27.09
CA LEU A 17 -11.30 -1.80 -27.17
C LEU A 17 -12.26 -2.92 -27.59
N ASN A 18 -11.75 -3.84 -28.40
CA ASN A 18 -12.39 -5.12 -28.62
C ASN A 18 -12.29 -5.99 -27.35
N LYS A 19 -12.99 -7.13 -27.35
CA LYS A 19 -13.08 -8.00 -26.17
C LYS A 19 -11.72 -8.48 -25.64
N ASP A 20 -10.83 -8.88 -26.54
CA ASP A 20 -9.54 -9.47 -26.17
C ASP A 20 -8.59 -8.40 -25.62
N ASN A 21 -8.54 -7.24 -26.28
CA ASN A 21 -7.73 -6.11 -25.86
C ASN A 21 -8.26 -5.47 -24.57
N ALA A 22 -9.58 -5.47 -24.35
CA ALA A 22 -10.19 -5.04 -23.09
C ALA A 22 -9.77 -5.96 -21.93
N ALA A 23 -9.80 -7.29 -22.13
CA ALA A 23 -9.36 -8.24 -21.11
C ALA A 23 -7.86 -8.12 -20.80
N TYR A 24 -7.04 -7.84 -21.81
CA TYR A 24 -5.61 -7.56 -21.63
C TYR A 24 -5.41 -6.27 -20.83
N TYR A 25 -6.05 -5.18 -21.26
CA TYR A 25 -5.86 -3.88 -20.65
C TYR A 25 -6.43 -3.79 -19.23
N ASP A 26 -7.50 -4.53 -18.90
CA ASP A 26 -8.03 -4.62 -17.54
C ASP A 26 -6.99 -5.14 -16.55
N GLN A 27 -6.19 -6.13 -16.96
CA GLN A 27 -5.05 -6.61 -16.16
C GLN A 27 -3.97 -5.55 -16.01
N VAL A 28 -3.67 -4.80 -17.09
CA VAL A 28 -2.67 -3.73 -17.07
C VAL A 28 -3.10 -2.60 -16.15
N ILE A 29 -4.32 -2.08 -16.31
CA ILE A 29 -4.79 -0.93 -15.53
C ILE A 29 -4.97 -1.30 -14.06
N THR A 30 -5.52 -2.47 -13.74
CA THR A 30 -5.68 -2.90 -12.34
C THR A 30 -4.34 -2.96 -11.62
N ARG A 31 -3.34 -3.59 -12.25
CA ARG A 31 -2.00 -3.73 -11.66
C ARG A 31 -1.21 -2.42 -11.67
N GLY A 32 -1.39 -1.58 -12.69
CA GLY A 32 -0.81 -0.24 -12.75
C GLY A 32 -1.31 0.67 -11.64
N ARG A 33 -2.63 0.70 -11.42
CA ARG A 33 -3.27 1.51 -10.36
C ARG A 33 -2.91 1.04 -8.96
N LEU A 34 -2.67 -0.26 -8.76
CA LEU A 34 -2.16 -0.76 -7.49
C LEU A 34 -0.85 -0.06 -7.10
N GLN A 35 -0.03 0.38 -8.06
CA GLN A 35 1.23 1.06 -7.78
C GLN A 35 1.07 2.45 -7.14
N TYR A 36 -0.14 3.03 -7.08
CA TYR A 36 -0.41 4.26 -6.32
C TYR A 36 -0.04 4.18 -4.85
N LEU A 37 0.07 2.96 -4.31
CA LEU A 37 0.55 2.72 -2.96
C LEU A 37 1.97 3.29 -2.72
N TRP A 38 2.76 3.54 -3.78
CA TRP A 38 4.09 4.15 -3.65
C TRP A 38 4.60 4.90 -4.87
N LYS A 39 3.88 4.96 -6.00
CA LYS A 39 4.22 5.78 -7.17
C LYS A 39 3.17 6.84 -7.41
N SER A 40 3.59 7.99 -7.90
CA SER A 40 2.68 9.12 -8.17
C SER A 40 1.65 8.76 -9.22
N GLU A 41 0.37 8.95 -8.89
CA GLU A 41 -0.75 8.87 -9.85
C GLU A 41 -0.51 9.79 -11.05
N GLU A 42 0.07 10.97 -10.82
CA GLU A 42 0.42 11.95 -11.86
C GLU A 42 1.43 11.43 -12.88
N VAL A 43 2.16 10.36 -12.57
CA VAL A 43 3.12 9.72 -13.48
C VAL A 43 2.57 8.40 -14.02
N VAL A 44 1.86 7.65 -13.18
CA VAL A 44 1.33 6.32 -13.54
C VAL A 44 0.12 6.40 -14.46
N GLU A 45 -0.84 7.31 -14.26
CA GLU A 45 -2.03 7.40 -15.14
C GLU A 45 -1.68 7.81 -16.58
N PRO A 46 -0.81 8.82 -16.85
CA PRO A 46 -0.39 9.13 -18.21
C PRO A 46 0.25 7.93 -18.90
N LEU A 47 1.09 7.18 -18.19
CA LEU A 47 1.73 5.99 -18.75
C LEU A 47 0.70 4.89 -19.09
N LEU A 48 -0.30 4.69 -18.24
CA LEU A 48 -1.39 3.75 -18.52
C LEU A 48 -2.25 4.19 -19.70
N LEU A 49 -2.47 5.49 -19.87
CA LEU A 49 -3.16 6.07 -21.01
C LEU A 49 -2.35 5.88 -22.31
N ASP A 50 -1.03 6.05 -22.26
CA ASP A 50 -0.15 5.84 -23.41
C ASP A 50 -0.17 4.37 -23.84
N ILE A 51 -0.08 3.42 -22.89
CA ILE A 51 -0.23 1.98 -23.18
C ILE A 51 -1.60 1.69 -23.84
N LEU A 52 -2.68 2.32 -23.37
CA LEU A 52 -4.00 2.14 -23.97
C LEU A 52 -4.07 2.63 -25.42
N LYS A 53 -3.43 3.76 -25.72
CA LYS A 53 -3.35 4.31 -27.07
C LYS A 53 -2.56 3.39 -27.99
N ASP A 54 -1.43 2.87 -27.53
CA ASP A 54 -0.62 1.92 -28.29
C ASP A 54 -1.42 0.63 -28.60
N ILE A 55 -2.22 0.15 -27.65
CA ILE A 55 -3.11 -1.01 -27.86
C ILE A 55 -4.20 -0.69 -28.90
N LEU A 56 -4.80 0.50 -28.86
CA LEU A 56 -5.81 0.92 -29.84
C LEU A 56 -5.23 1.08 -31.25
N ASP A 57 -4.00 1.58 -31.36
CA ASP A 57 -3.30 1.67 -32.64
C ASP A 57 -3.01 0.26 -33.20
N ALA A 58 -2.48 -0.65 -32.38
CA ALA A 58 -2.28 -2.05 -32.76
C ALA A 58 -3.59 -2.75 -33.15
N GLN A 59 -4.69 -2.45 -32.44
CA GLN A 59 -6.03 -2.95 -32.76
C GLN A 59 -6.50 -2.48 -34.13
N ARG A 60 -6.31 -1.20 -34.46
CA ARG A 60 -6.69 -0.62 -35.75
C ARG A 60 -5.94 -1.28 -36.90
N ASP A 61 -4.68 -1.63 -36.67
CA ASP A 61 -3.82 -2.29 -37.65
C ASP A 61 -4.05 -3.81 -37.72
N GLY A 62 -4.93 -4.36 -36.87
CA GLY A 62 -5.33 -5.76 -36.87
C GLY A 62 -4.35 -6.71 -36.17
N TYR A 63 -3.43 -6.17 -35.36
CA TYR A 63 -2.47 -6.97 -34.61
C TYR A 63 -3.06 -7.54 -33.31
N SER A 64 -2.58 -8.72 -32.93
CA SER A 64 -2.86 -9.30 -31.61
C SER A 64 -2.09 -8.54 -30.52
N VAL A 65 -2.79 -8.11 -29.47
CA VAL A 65 -2.18 -7.39 -28.34
C VAL A 65 -1.12 -8.23 -27.62
N GLU A 66 -1.34 -9.53 -27.48
CA GLU A 66 -0.40 -10.43 -26.81
C GLU A 66 0.86 -10.67 -27.66
N GLU A 67 0.74 -10.65 -28.99
CA GLU A 67 1.90 -10.79 -29.88
C GLU A 67 2.76 -9.52 -29.89
N VAL A 68 2.14 -8.34 -29.82
CA VAL A 68 2.85 -7.05 -29.86
C VAL A 68 3.44 -6.70 -28.48
N PHE A 69 2.65 -6.82 -27.41
CA PHE A 69 3.01 -6.33 -26.08
C PHE A 69 3.48 -7.43 -25.13
N GLY A 70 3.25 -8.71 -25.46
CA GLY A 70 3.61 -9.84 -24.61
C GLY A 70 2.77 -9.91 -23.32
N ASP A 71 3.32 -10.55 -22.29
CA ASP A 71 2.61 -10.69 -21.00
C ASP A 71 2.40 -9.33 -20.31
N PRO A 72 1.18 -9.02 -19.83
CA PRO A 72 0.85 -7.71 -19.25
C PRO A 72 1.64 -7.42 -17.96
N ASN A 73 2.06 -8.44 -17.20
CA ASN A 73 2.93 -8.24 -16.04
C ASN A 73 4.33 -7.83 -16.46
N VAL A 74 4.87 -8.48 -17.50
CA VAL A 74 6.21 -8.17 -18.01
C VAL A 74 6.24 -6.76 -18.58
N LEU A 75 5.19 -6.36 -19.33
CA LEU A 75 5.02 -5.00 -19.80
C LEU A 75 5.07 -4.02 -18.61
N LEU A 76 4.18 -4.18 -17.63
CA LEU A 76 4.13 -3.30 -16.46
C LEU A 76 5.44 -3.29 -15.66
N GLN A 77 6.09 -4.44 -15.48
CA GLN A 77 7.35 -4.52 -14.75
C GLN A 77 8.42 -3.69 -15.44
N LYS A 78 8.52 -3.77 -16.77
CA LYS A 78 9.48 -2.99 -17.56
C LYS A 78 9.14 -1.51 -17.50
N THR A 79 7.91 -1.14 -17.86
CA THR A 79 7.52 0.27 -18.01
C THR A 79 7.51 1.01 -16.67
N MET A 80 7.11 0.32 -15.58
CA MET A 80 6.98 0.96 -14.28
C MET A 80 8.27 0.92 -13.45
N ALA A 81 9.28 0.13 -13.84
CA ALA A 81 10.58 0.09 -13.15
C ALA A 81 11.30 1.45 -13.17
N GLU A 82 11.06 2.25 -14.19
CA GLU A 82 11.70 3.55 -14.39
C GLU A 82 11.07 4.67 -13.53
N ILE A 83 9.85 4.45 -13.01
CA ILE A 83 9.15 5.46 -12.23
C ILE A 83 9.74 5.51 -10.81
N PRO A 84 10.23 6.68 -10.34
CA PRO A 84 10.72 6.81 -8.98
C PRO A 84 9.58 6.62 -7.96
N ASN A 85 9.90 5.98 -6.85
CA ASN A 85 8.98 5.88 -5.73
C ASN A 85 8.72 7.27 -5.11
N MET A 86 7.51 7.48 -4.63
CA MET A 86 7.09 8.64 -3.86
C MET A 86 8.00 8.84 -2.64
N LYS A 87 8.18 10.10 -2.25
CA LYS A 87 8.91 10.43 -1.02
C LYS A 87 8.11 9.96 0.20
N PHE A 88 8.81 9.62 1.28
CA PHE A 88 8.21 9.17 2.55
C PHE A 88 7.02 10.02 3.00
N TRP A 89 7.13 11.36 2.95
CA TRP A 89 6.06 12.27 3.35
C TRP A 89 4.79 12.18 2.49
N GLN A 90 4.95 11.90 1.19
CA GLN A 90 3.81 11.70 0.30
C GLN A 90 3.15 10.35 0.57
N THR A 91 3.95 9.30 0.80
CA THR A 91 3.47 7.98 1.20
C THR A 91 2.71 8.06 2.54
N LEU A 92 3.21 8.82 3.52
CA LEU A 92 2.58 8.96 4.83
C LEU A 92 1.14 9.49 4.73
N LYS A 93 0.83 10.36 3.77
CA LYS A 93 -0.54 10.86 3.51
C LYS A 93 -1.54 9.73 3.23
N TYR A 94 -1.09 8.59 2.72
CA TYR A 94 -1.96 7.44 2.45
C TYR A 94 -2.07 6.49 3.65
N TYR A 95 -1.07 6.44 4.55
CA TYR A 95 -1.03 5.47 5.65
C TYR A 95 -1.20 6.06 7.05
N TRP A 96 -1.36 7.39 7.18
CA TRP A 96 -1.43 8.09 8.46
C TRP A 96 -2.56 7.61 9.39
N PHE A 97 -3.63 7.01 8.86
CA PHE A 97 -4.74 6.50 9.66
C PHE A 97 -4.31 5.30 10.53
N VAL A 98 -3.35 4.48 10.07
CA VAL A 98 -2.90 3.28 10.78
C VAL A 98 -2.24 3.60 12.12
N PRO A 99 -1.23 4.49 12.22
CA PRO A 99 -0.67 4.88 13.51
C PRO A 99 -1.67 5.65 14.37
N VAL A 100 -2.59 6.42 13.78
CA VAL A 100 -3.60 7.16 14.54
C VAL A 100 -4.57 6.20 15.23
N ILE A 101 -5.03 5.15 14.54
CA ILE A 101 -5.88 4.11 15.13
C ILE A 101 -5.11 3.35 16.21
N TYR A 102 -3.86 2.95 15.94
CA TYR A 102 -3.01 2.29 16.92
C TYR A 102 -2.82 3.14 18.19
N PHE A 103 -2.53 4.42 18.01
CA PHE A 103 -2.35 5.38 19.10
C PHE A 103 -3.66 5.62 19.87
N ALA A 104 -4.80 5.72 19.19
CA ALA A 104 -6.11 5.86 19.81
C ALA A 104 -6.51 4.62 20.64
N MET A 105 -6.25 3.41 20.14
CA MET A 105 -6.48 2.17 20.89
C MET A 105 -5.60 2.11 22.15
N MET A 106 -4.34 2.53 22.06
CA MET A 106 -3.43 2.57 23.21
C MET A 106 -3.73 3.70 24.20
N LEU A 107 -4.37 4.80 23.77
CA LEU A 107 -4.86 5.85 24.68
C LEU A 107 -6.06 5.40 25.53
N SER A 108 -6.78 4.36 25.12
CA SER A 108 -7.95 3.89 25.88
C SER A 108 -7.57 3.37 27.28
N SER A 109 -6.44 2.66 27.41
CA SER A 109 -5.90 2.21 28.70
C SER A 109 -5.37 3.38 29.52
N PHE A 110 -4.77 4.38 28.86
CA PHE A 110 -4.30 5.61 29.49
C PHE A 110 -5.42 6.40 30.17
N VAL A 111 -6.55 6.58 29.47
CA VAL A 111 -7.73 7.25 30.03
C VAL A 111 -8.25 6.49 31.26
N MET A 112 -8.34 5.15 31.18
CA MET A 112 -8.78 4.34 32.32
C MET A 112 -7.85 4.44 33.53
N ASP A 113 -6.54 4.48 33.34
CA ASP A 113 -5.57 4.53 34.44
C ASP A 113 -5.60 5.89 35.18
N ILE A 114 -5.77 7.01 34.46
CA ILE A 114 -5.92 8.33 35.08
C ILE A 114 -7.27 8.46 35.79
N PHE A 115 -8.38 8.17 35.10
CA PHE A 115 -9.72 8.46 35.62
C PHE A 115 -10.21 7.44 36.65
N SER A 116 -9.82 6.17 36.55
CA SER A 116 -10.24 5.15 37.51
C SER A 116 -9.21 4.88 38.60
N LYS A 117 -7.92 4.87 38.26
CA LYS A 117 -6.88 4.36 39.18
C LYS A 117 -5.94 5.43 39.75
N HIS A 118 -6.10 6.69 39.33
CA HIS A 118 -5.35 7.84 39.85
C HIS A 118 -3.82 7.64 39.78
N TYR A 119 -3.34 6.97 38.74
CA TYR A 119 -1.91 6.90 38.45
C TYR A 119 -1.64 7.08 36.96
N PHE A 120 -0.46 7.61 36.66
CA PHE A 120 0.09 7.77 35.33
C PHE A 120 1.22 6.78 35.13
N ASN A 121 1.08 5.91 34.14
CA ASN A 121 2.13 4.99 33.72
C ASN A 121 2.88 5.58 32.52
N GLY A 122 3.94 6.33 32.80
CA GLY A 122 4.76 6.96 31.77
C GLY A 122 5.56 5.94 30.96
N GLY A 123 5.88 4.79 31.56
CA GLY A 123 6.56 3.69 30.87
C GLY A 123 5.70 3.08 29.76
N ALA A 124 4.45 2.75 30.07
CA ALA A 124 3.47 2.28 29.09
C ALA A 124 3.23 3.32 27.99
N PHE A 125 3.13 4.60 28.35
CA PHE A 125 2.96 5.69 27.37
C PHE A 125 4.13 5.78 26.37
N LEU A 126 5.38 5.76 26.86
CA LEU A 126 6.57 5.78 26.02
C LEU A 126 6.66 4.54 25.12
N LEU A 127 6.32 3.35 25.66
CA LEU A 127 6.28 2.12 24.89
C LEU A 127 5.24 2.16 23.77
N SER A 128 4.06 2.74 24.01
CA SER A 128 3.05 2.93 22.97
C SER A 128 3.52 3.88 21.86
N LEU A 129 4.23 4.97 22.20
CA LEU A 129 4.82 5.87 21.19
C LEU A 129 5.89 5.16 20.34
N VAL A 130 6.84 4.48 20.99
CA VAL A 130 7.90 3.74 20.30
C VAL A 130 7.32 2.60 19.46
N GLY A 131 6.34 1.86 19.99
CA GLY A 131 5.63 0.80 19.27
C GLY A 131 4.89 1.32 18.04
N GLY A 132 4.29 2.51 18.12
CA GLY A 132 3.65 3.17 16.96
C GLY A 132 4.66 3.52 15.87
N MET A 133 5.82 4.05 16.24
CA MET A 133 6.91 4.38 15.31
C MET A 133 7.52 3.14 14.65
N ILE A 134 7.69 2.05 15.40
CA ILE A 134 8.13 0.76 14.86
C ILE A 134 7.07 0.22 13.89
N THR A 135 5.78 0.31 14.23
CA THR A 135 4.68 -0.12 13.36
C THR A 135 4.72 0.60 12.02
N LEU A 136 4.87 1.93 12.05
CA LEU A 136 5.03 2.73 10.83
C LEU A 136 6.25 2.34 10.00
N SER A 137 7.37 2.09 10.66
CA SER A 137 8.61 1.67 9.99
C SER A 137 8.46 0.31 9.32
N VAL A 138 7.80 -0.65 9.99
CA VAL A 138 7.48 -1.97 9.43
C VAL A 138 6.55 -1.82 8.23
N LEU A 139 5.45 -1.07 8.36
CA LEU A 139 4.52 -0.85 7.24
C LEU A 139 5.23 -0.23 6.04
N TYR A 140 6.08 0.77 6.27
CA TYR A 140 6.88 1.38 5.22
C TYR A 140 7.81 0.37 4.55
N CYS A 141 8.55 -0.44 5.31
CA CYS A 141 9.44 -1.47 4.76
C CYS A 141 8.70 -2.60 4.02
N TYR A 142 7.50 -2.97 4.47
CA TYR A 142 6.72 -4.05 3.86
C TYR A 142 5.87 -3.63 2.67
N ARG A 143 5.79 -2.32 2.34
CA ARG A 143 4.92 -1.82 1.25
C ARG A 143 5.14 -2.54 -0.08
N GLU A 144 6.39 -2.71 -0.52
CA GLU A 144 6.70 -3.35 -1.81
C GLU A 144 6.41 -4.85 -1.78
N LYS A 145 6.63 -5.50 -0.62
CA LYS A 145 6.28 -6.91 -0.40
C LYS A 145 4.76 -7.13 -0.37
N LEU A 146 3.99 -6.15 0.12
CA LEU A 146 2.53 -6.22 0.21
C LEU A 146 1.89 -6.26 -1.18
N LEU A 147 2.43 -5.53 -2.15
CA LEU A 147 1.92 -5.56 -3.52
C LEU A 147 2.37 -6.80 -4.27
N ASN A 148 3.61 -7.26 -4.05
CA ASN A 148 4.02 -8.57 -4.56
C ASN A 148 3.16 -9.69 -3.97
N PHE A 149 2.71 -9.58 -2.72
CA PHE A 149 1.70 -10.48 -2.13
C PHE A 149 0.34 -10.36 -2.83
N VAL A 150 -0.15 -9.15 -3.10
CA VAL A 150 -1.45 -8.94 -3.78
C VAL A 150 -1.41 -9.39 -5.24
N LEU A 151 -0.28 -9.20 -5.92
CA LEU A 151 -0.10 -9.48 -7.35
C LEU A 151 0.33 -10.92 -7.64
N LEU A 152 1.19 -11.50 -6.80
CA LEU A 152 1.72 -12.85 -6.99
C LEU A 152 0.92 -13.82 -6.13
N ASN A 153 0.09 -14.64 -6.77
CA ASN A 153 -0.71 -15.69 -6.12
C ASN A 153 0.17 -16.90 -5.66
N ASN A 154 1.23 -16.62 -4.91
CA ASN A 154 2.18 -17.63 -4.43
C ASN A 154 1.93 -17.94 -2.95
N LYS A 155 1.38 -19.12 -2.68
CA LYS A 155 1.02 -19.60 -1.34
C LYS A 155 2.15 -19.49 -0.30
N LYS A 156 3.42 -19.69 -0.70
CA LYS A 156 4.57 -19.58 0.23
C LYS A 156 4.81 -18.13 0.67
N THR A 157 4.71 -17.19 -0.28
CA THR A 157 4.86 -15.76 0.01
C THR A 157 3.77 -15.27 0.95
N HIS A 158 2.53 -15.73 0.74
CA HIS A 158 1.41 -15.42 1.64
C HIS A 158 1.64 -15.93 3.07
N LEU A 159 2.09 -17.18 3.21
CA LEU A 159 2.35 -17.79 4.51
C LEU A 159 3.45 -17.04 5.30
N CYS A 160 4.58 -16.71 4.65
CA CYS A 160 5.65 -15.95 5.28
C CYS A 160 5.19 -14.55 5.72
N PHE A 161 4.35 -13.90 4.92
CA PHE A 161 3.78 -12.59 5.26
C PHE A 161 2.89 -12.66 6.50
N TYR A 162 1.94 -13.61 6.55
CA TYR A 162 1.08 -13.79 7.73
C TYR A 162 1.85 -14.14 8.99
N LEU A 163 2.85 -15.05 8.90
CA LEU A 163 3.70 -15.39 10.03
C LEU A 163 4.46 -14.16 10.56
N SER A 164 4.97 -13.30 9.68
CA SER A 164 5.67 -12.08 10.10
C SER A 164 4.77 -11.09 10.85
N ILE A 165 3.51 -10.96 10.45
CA ILE A 165 2.51 -10.13 11.14
C ILE A 165 2.18 -10.72 12.51
N ILE A 166 1.96 -12.03 12.60
CA ILE A 166 1.65 -12.70 13.87
C ILE A 166 2.80 -12.53 14.85
N ILE A 167 4.05 -12.77 14.42
CA ILE A 167 5.24 -12.56 15.25
C ILE A 167 5.33 -11.11 15.73
N TYR A 168 5.07 -10.15 14.83
CA TYR A 168 5.07 -8.73 15.19
C TYR A 168 4.03 -8.38 16.26
N ILE A 169 2.80 -8.87 16.12
CA ILE A 169 1.73 -8.68 17.11
C ILE A 169 2.11 -9.31 18.45
N LEU A 170 2.66 -10.53 18.44
CA LEU A 170 3.11 -11.22 19.66
C LEU A 170 4.22 -10.44 20.38
N ILE A 171 5.15 -9.84 19.65
CA ILE A 171 6.21 -8.98 20.22
C ILE A 171 5.60 -7.74 20.86
N LEU A 172 4.69 -7.04 20.17
CA LEU A 172 4.03 -5.85 20.72
C LEU A 172 3.22 -6.15 21.97
N VAL A 173 2.44 -7.23 21.95
CA VAL A 173 1.64 -7.69 23.09
C VAL A 173 2.55 -8.12 24.24
N GLY A 174 3.60 -8.90 23.96
CA GLY A 174 4.57 -9.33 24.97
C GLY A 174 5.28 -8.16 25.65
N LEU A 175 5.72 -7.16 24.88
CA LEU A 175 6.34 -5.95 25.43
C LEU A 175 5.38 -5.16 26.33
N PHE A 176 4.09 -5.10 25.98
CA PHE A 176 3.08 -4.42 26.78
C PHE A 176 2.86 -5.08 28.15
N TYR A 177 2.83 -6.41 28.21
CA TYR A 177 2.60 -7.15 29.46
C TYR A 177 3.86 -7.32 30.33
N VAL A 178 5.07 -7.30 29.75
CA VAL A 178 6.33 -7.56 30.47
C VAL A 178 6.93 -6.29 31.10
N LEU A 179 6.69 -5.11 30.53
CA LEU A 179 7.34 -3.87 30.95
C LEU A 179 6.45 -2.84 31.70
N PRO A 180 5.29 -3.15 32.29
CA PRO A 180 4.32 -2.10 32.61
C PRO A 180 4.79 -1.12 33.68
N ASP A 181 5.55 -1.49 34.72
CA ASP A 181 5.62 -0.63 35.92
C ASP A 181 6.98 0.02 36.22
N PHE A 182 7.85 0.19 35.23
CA PHE A 182 9.16 0.82 35.51
C PHE A 182 9.06 2.34 35.78
N TRP A 183 7.97 2.99 35.37
CA TRP A 183 7.76 4.42 35.61
C TRP A 183 6.28 4.76 35.81
N VAL A 184 5.85 4.73 37.07
CA VAL A 184 4.49 5.04 37.51
C VAL A 184 4.50 6.23 38.47
N ILE A 185 3.66 7.23 38.21
CA ILE A 185 3.45 8.39 39.07
C ILE A 185 2.02 8.31 39.62
N ARG A 186 1.85 8.32 40.94
CA ARG A 186 0.53 8.29 41.59
C ARG A 186 0.14 9.70 42.02
N PHE A 187 -1.14 10.05 41.92
CA PHE A 187 -1.66 11.36 42.31
C PHE A 187 -2.91 11.21 43.17
#